data_AF-A0A0N7MMH1-F1
#
_entry.id   AF-A0A0N7MMH1-F1
#
_cell.length_a   1.000
_cell.length_b   1.000
_cell.length_c   1.000
_cell.angle_alpha   90.00
_cell.angle_beta   90.00
_cell.angle_gamma   90.00
#
_symmetry.space_group_name_H-M   'P 1'
#
loop_
_entity.id
_entity.type
_entity.pdbx_description
1 polymer ?
#
loop_
_entity_poly.entity_id
_entity_poly.type
_entity_poly.pdbx_seq_one_letter_code
_entity_poly.pdbx_strand_id
1 'polypeptide(L)'
;MPNMLISLAHFCDKHGPRILLGTQFAKDGEELFLPDYPTDTYCDSCSIHFPDSDKSSRSMRSTLRSIDYVSTNYPSVRYQLISSVIRHMFSEETMTYDGSPLTFYDQSRGLNLVVGFKLQDNDARGDERRYGLLLTIDSPDLASAMKLLSRHWEFVNYSFNKVIQYIKQQREDELRRRQVSESYGEFTPMAGSYLRGNKLKIPRNLAHLTNDDLLFVRLHKWNTYMLDVLNTDE
;
A
#
# COMPACT_ATOMS: atom_id res chain seq x y z
N MET A 1 -9.82 -8.33 19.69
CA MET A 1 -8.65 -8.48 18.80
C MET A 1 -8.80 -7.44 17.69
N PRO A 2 -7.74 -7.01 16.97
CA PRO A 2 -7.91 -6.01 15.91
C PRO A 2 -8.96 -6.48 14.91
N ASN A 3 -10.16 -5.95 15.03
CA ASN A 3 -11.28 -6.28 14.15
C ASN A 3 -11.14 -5.54 12.81
N MET A 4 -10.07 -4.77 12.62
CA MET A 4 -9.78 -4.05 11.38
C MET A 4 -8.27 -3.90 11.12
N LEU A 5 -7.89 -3.89 9.84
CA LEU A 5 -6.53 -3.71 9.35
C LEU A 5 -6.58 -2.83 8.09
N ILE A 6 -5.65 -1.87 7.97
CA ILE A 6 -5.40 -1.18 6.70
C ILE A 6 -4.07 -1.64 6.12
N SER A 7 -4.06 -2.05 4.85
CA SER A 7 -2.87 -2.48 4.13
C SER A 7 -2.68 -1.72 2.82
N LEU A 8 -1.41 -1.43 2.50
CA LEU A 8 -0.96 -1.07 1.16
C LEU A 8 -0.34 -2.32 0.53
N ALA A 9 -0.84 -2.69 -0.64
CA ALA A 9 -0.37 -3.82 -1.42
C ALA A 9 0.15 -3.35 -2.78
N HIS A 10 0.98 -4.17 -3.41
CA HIS A 10 1.50 -3.90 -4.75
C HIS A 10 1.70 -5.18 -5.56
N PHE A 11 1.72 -5.04 -6.88
CA PHE A 11 2.15 -6.10 -7.77
C PHE A 11 3.64 -5.93 -8.09
N CYS A 12 4.47 -6.79 -7.52
CA CYS A 12 5.91 -6.81 -7.80
C CYS A 12 6.21 -7.64 -9.05
N ASP A 13 6.97 -7.08 -10.00
CA ASP A 13 7.39 -7.82 -11.20
C ASP A 13 8.25 -9.07 -10.89
N LYS A 14 8.97 -9.08 -9.75
CA LYS A 14 9.79 -10.22 -9.32
C LYS A 14 9.04 -11.23 -8.45
N HIS A 15 8.15 -10.76 -7.57
CA HIS A 15 7.55 -11.58 -6.51
C HIS A 15 6.02 -11.75 -6.61
N GLY A 16 5.39 -11.11 -7.60
CA GLY A 16 3.93 -11.08 -7.76
C GLY A 16 3.22 -10.18 -6.73
N PRO A 17 1.93 -10.45 -6.45
CA PRO A 17 1.13 -9.73 -5.47
C PRO A 17 1.72 -9.82 -4.05
N ARG A 18 1.98 -8.68 -3.41
CA ARG A 18 2.58 -8.60 -2.06
C ARG A 18 1.98 -7.48 -1.22
N ILE A 19 2.01 -7.68 0.10
CA ILE A 19 1.79 -6.62 1.09
C ILE A 19 3.08 -5.79 1.14
N LEU A 20 2.93 -4.47 1.12
CA LEU A 20 4.03 -3.53 1.28
C LEU A 20 4.04 -2.92 2.69
N LEU A 21 2.86 -2.64 3.23
CA LEU A 21 2.68 -2.05 4.56
C LEU A 21 1.33 -2.53 5.12
N GLY A 22 1.30 -3.07 6.35
CA GLY A 22 0.08 -3.41 7.09
C GLY A 22 0.05 -2.65 8.41
N THR A 23 -1.07 -1.99 8.72
CA THR A 23 -1.27 -1.19 9.94
C THR A 23 -2.37 -1.80 10.78
N GLN A 24 -2.00 -2.24 11.98
CA GLN A 24 -2.87 -2.91 12.95
C GLN A 24 -2.95 -2.07 14.24
N PHE A 25 -3.89 -2.39 15.12
CA PHE A 25 -4.00 -1.74 16.42
C PHE A 25 -4.34 -2.71 17.55
N ALA A 26 -3.84 -2.44 18.74
CA ALA A 26 -4.07 -3.22 19.94
C ALA A 26 -3.92 -2.35 21.19
N LYS A 27 -4.42 -2.83 22.34
CA LYS A 27 -4.16 -2.16 23.62
C LYS A 27 -2.68 -2.23 24.01
N ASP A 28 -2.04 -3.34 23.66
CA ASP A 28 -0.61 -3.54 23.80
C ASP A 28 -0.01 -3.78 22.41
N GLY A 29 0.76 -2.81 21.92
CA GLY A 29 1.39 -2.87 20.60
C GLY A 29 2.50 -3.91 20.48
N GLU A 30 3.04 -4.45 21.59
CA GLU A 30 4.14 -5.42 21.55
C GLU A 30 3.75 -6.70 20.81
N GLU A 31 2.49 -7.12 20.90
CA GLU A 31 1.95 -8.28 20.19
C GLU A 31 1.88 -8.08 18.66
N LEU A 32 1.96 -6.84 18.20
CA LEU A 32 1.84 -6.49 16.78
C LEU A 32 3.18 -6.40 16.07
N PHE A 33 4.29 -6.38 16.81
CA PHE A 33 5.62 -6.39 16.20
C PHE A 33 5.94 -7.72 15.54
N LEU A 34 6.71 -7.64 14.46
CA LEU A 34 7.25 -8.82 13.81
C LEU A 34 8.54 -9.25 14.54
N PRO A 35 8.80 -10.56 14.64
CA PRO A 35 10.11 -11.03 15.07
C PRO A 35 11.18 -10.58 14.06
N ASP A 36 12.46 -10.63 14.43
CA ASP A 36 13.52 -10.39 13.46
C ASP A 36 13.44 -11.41 12.32
N TYR A 37 13.30 -10.90 11.08
CA TYR A 37 13.22 -11.72 9.88
C TYR A 37 14.24 -11.25 8.83
N PRO A 38 14.77 -12.18 8.00
CA PRO A 38 15.74 -11.83 6.97
C PRO A 38 15.10 -11.00 5.86
N THR A 39 15.56 -9.75 5.72
CA THR A 39 15.08 -8.82 4.68
C THR A 39 15.75 -9.03 3.33
N ASP A 40 16.82 -9.84 3.26
CA ASP A 40 17.61 -10.05 2.03
C ASP A 40 16.83 -10.72 0.89
N THR A 41 15.70 -11.35 1.24
CA THR A 41 14.79 -11.97 0.27
C THR A 41 13.87 -10.94 -0.42
N TYR A 42 13.74 -9.73 0.14
CA TYR A 42 12.92 -8.67 -0.42
C TYR A 42 13.70 -7.92 -1.52
N CYS A 43 13.01 -7.56 -2.59
CA CYS A 43 13.53 -6.57 -3.53
C CYS A 43 13.19 -5.17 -3.03
N ASP A 44 13.85 -4.16 -3.60
CA ASP A 44 13.66 -2.77 -3.19
C ASP A 44 12.20 -2.29 -3.28
N SER A 45 11.46 -2.76 -4.29
CA SER A 45 10.02 -2.45 -4.44
C SER A 45 9.14 -3.02 -3.32
N CYS A 46 9.55 -4.11 -2.66
CA CYS A 46 8.76 -4.81 -1.64
C CYS A 46 9.13 -4.39 -0.21
N SER A 47 10.00 -3.40 -0.06
CA SER A 47 10.53 -2.97 1.24
C SER A 47 9.87 -1.67 1.70
N ILE A 48 9.72 -1.50 3.02
CA ILE A 48 9.44 -0.19 3.60
C ILE A 48 10.77 0.54 3.74
N HIS A 49 10.82 1.80 3.34
CA HIS A 49 11.96 2.69 3.59
C HIS A 49 11.65 3.58 4.78
N PHE A 50 12.59 3.65 5.72
CA PHE A 50 12.53 4.54 6.87
C PHE A 50 13.36 5.81 6.60
N PRO A 51 13.05 6.92 7.27
CA PRO A 51 13.83 8.15 7.16
C PRO A 51 15.30 7.92 7.49
N ASP A 52 16.17 8.84 7.03
CA ASP A 52 17.61 8.82 7.29
C ASP A 52 18.34 7.54 6.83
N SER A 53 17.75 6.84 5.84
CA SER A 53 18.26 5.56 5.33
C SER A 53 18.39 4.48 6.41
N ASP A 54 17.54 4.54 7.45
CA ASP A 54 17.53 3.53 8.51
C ASP A 54 17.14 2.15 7.95
N LYS A 55 18.08 1.21 8.06
CA LYS A 55 17.91 -0.20 7.67
C LYS A 55 17.77 -1.13 8.87
N SER A 56 17.76 -0.60 10.09
CA SER A 56 17.58 -1.37 11.32
C SER A 56 16.11 -1.44 11.72
N SER A 57 15.36 -0.34 11.56
CA SER A 57 13.93 -0.31 11.86
C SER A 57 13.12 -1.25 10.97
N ARG A 58 12.11 -1.89 11.56
CA ARG A 58 11.20 -2.85 10.88
C ARG A 58 9.73 -2.48 11.07
N SER A 59 9.44 -1.55 11.95
CA SER A 59 8.09 -1.16 12.33
C SER A 59 8.00 0.32 12.64
N MET A 60 6.79 0.87 12.56
CA MET A 60 6.44 2.19 13.08
C MET A 60 5.33 2.01 14.11
N ARG A 61 5.42 2.69 15.25
CA ARG A 61 4.40 2.70 16.29
C ARG A 61 3.97 4.12 16.59
N SER A 62 2.67 4.29 16.79
CA SER A 62 2.10 5.48 17.41
C SER A 62 1.04 5.08 18.43
N THR A 63 0.85 5.90 19.46
CA THR A 63 -0.15 5.65 20.50
C THR A 63 -1.18 6.77 20.46
N LEU A 64 -2.46 6.40 20.37
CA LEU A 64 -3.57 7.33 20.35
C LEU A 64 -4.68 6.79 21.26
N ARG A 65 -5.20 7.60 22.18
CA ARG A 65 -6.24 7.22 23.15
C ARG A 65 -5.95 5.91 23.91
N SER A 66 -4.68 5.69 24.28
CA SER A 66 -4.20 4.46 24.94
C SER A 66 -4.36 3.17 24.11
N ILE A 67 -4.43 3.31 22.79
CA ILE A 67 -4.36 2.23 21.81
C ILE A 67 -3.08 2.44 21.00
N ASP A 68 -2.32 1.37 20.83
CA ASP A 68 -1.14 1.36 19.97
C ASP A 68 -1.52 0.96 18.56
N TYR A 69 -0.99 1.71 17.60
CA TYR A 69 -1.10 1.45 16.18
C TYR A 69 0.29 1.10 15.67
N VAL A 70 0.42 -0.07 15.04
CA VAL A 70 1.69 -0.61 14.59
C VAL A 70 1.62 -0.91 13.10
N SER A 71 2.61 -0.38 12.38
CA SER A 71 2.79 -0.58 10.96
C SER A 71 4.05 -1.41 10.68
N THR A 72 3.92 -2.46 9.88
CA THR A 72 5.01 -3.40 9.51
C THR A 72 4.92 -3.76 8.02
N ASN A 73 5.96 -4.36 7.42
CA ASN A 73 5.93 -4.80 6.01
C ASN A 73 4.76 -5.77 5.72
N TYR A 74 4.37 -6.56 6.70
CA TYR A 74 3.20 -7.41 6.66
C TYR A 74 2.57 -7.50 8.04
N PRO A 75 1.23 -7.64 8.14
CA PRO A 75 0.57 -7.76 9.42
C PRO A 75 1.05 -9.02 10.15
N SER A 76 1.38 -8.88 11.44
CA SER A 76 1.73 -10.00 12.31
C SER A 76 0.59 -11.01 12.42
N VAL A 77 -0.66 -10.54 12.36
CA VAL A 77 -1.85 -11.36 12.42
C VAL A 77 -2.35 -11.66 11.00
N ARG A 78 -2.74 -12.93 10.76
CA ARG A 78 -3.47 -13.35 9.55
C ARG A 78 -2.77 -13.03 8.21
N TYR A 79 -1.44 -12.99 8.18
CA TYR A 79 -0.65 -12.78 6.97
C TYR A 79 -1.08 -13.65 5.77
N GLN A 80 -1.34 -14.94 5.98
CA GLN A 80 -1.74 -15.86 4.90
C GLN A 80 -3.10 -15.49 4.29
N LEU A 81 -4.02 -15.04 5.15
CA LEU A 81 -5.35 -14.62 4.76
C LEU A 81 -5.28 -13.34 3.93
N ILE A 82 -4.58 -12.32 4.42
CA ILE A 82 -4.38 -11.04 3.73
C ILE A 82 -3.62 -11.26 2.41
N SER A 83 -2.64 -12.16 2.39
CA SER A 83 -1.96 -12.56 1.15
C SER A 83 -2.93 -13.17 0.13
N SER A 84 -3.91 -13.96 0.59
CA SER A 84 -4.95 -14.50 -0.28
C SER A 84 -5.89 -13.40 -0.81
N VAL A 85 -6.29 -12.45 0.04
CA VAL A 85 -7.09 -11.27 -0.32
C VAL A 85 -6.39 -10.44 -1.38
N ILE A 86 -5.07 -10.23 -1.24
CA ILE A 86 -4.26 -9.46 -2.18
C ILE A 86 -4.06 -10.17 -3.51
N ARG A 87 -3.88 -11.50 -3.50
CA ARG A 87 -3.87 -12.29 -4.75
C ARG A 87 -5.19 -12.15 -5.51
N HIS A 88 -6.31 -12.13 -4.79
CA HIS A 88 -7.63 -11.90 -5.38
C HIS A 88 -7.79 -10.46 -5.91
N MET A 89 -7.31 -9.46 -5.17
CA MET A 89 -7.29 -8.05 -5.59
C MET A 89 -6.52 -7.82 -6.89
N PHE A 90 -5.36 -8.47 -7.06
CA PHE A 90 -4.53 -8.27 -8.26
C PHE A 90 -4.83 -9.25 -9.40
N SER A 91 -5.91 -10.03 -9.29
CA SER A 91 -6.44 -10.80 -10.41
C SER A 91 -6.92 -9.86 -11.53
N GLU A 92 -6.93 -10.35 -12.78
CA GLU A 92 -7.27 -9.52 -13.95
C GLU A 92 -8.71 -8.99 -13.92
N GLU A 93 -9.62 -9.66 -13.20
CA GLU A 93 -11.03 -9.26 -13.09
C GLU A 93 -11.25 -8.01 -12.21
N THR A 94 -10.38 -7.78 -11.23
CA THR A 94 -10.54 -6.75 -10.20
C THR A 94 -9.72 -5.48 -10.47
N MET A 95 -8.69 -5.56 -11.33
CA MET A 95 -7.81 -4.43 -11.67
C MET A 95 -8.31 -3.53 -12.82
N THR A 96 -9.44 -3.85 -13.44
CA THR A 96 -10.10 -2.98 -14.44
C THR A 96 -10.61 -1.68 -13.80
N TYR A 97 -10.74 -1.64 -12.48
CA TYR A 97 -11.41 -0.62 -11.69
C TYR A 97 -10.42 0.36 -11.01
N ASP A 98 -9.49 0.98 -11.77
CA ASP A 98 -8.54 1.98 -11.22
C ASP A 98 -9.30 3.14 -10.53
N GLY A 99 -9.11 3.27 -9.22
CA GLY A 99 -9.74 4.28 -8.37
C GLY A 99 -11.15 3.93 -7.89
N SER A 100 -11.76 2.85 -8.37
CA SER A 100 -13.11 2.46 -7.94
C SER A 100 -13.04 1.47 -6.76
N PRO A 101 -13.79 1.71 -5.68
CA PRO A 101 -13.83 0.80 -4.54
C PRO A 101 -14.55 -0.50 -4.90
N LEU A 102 -13.97 -1.62 -4.49
CA LEU A 102 -14.53 -2.96 -4.59
C LEU A 102 -14.64 -3.58 -3.20
N THR A 103 -15.80 -4.14 -2.87
CA THR A 103 -16.01 -4.89 -1.64
C THR A 103 -16.20 -6.37 -1.93
N PHE A 104 -15.57 -7.24 -1.16
CA PHE A 104 -15.87 -8.67 -1.17
C PHE A 104 -15.80 -9.24 0.24
N TYR A 105 -16.60 -10.28 0.47
CA TYR A 105 -16.73 -10.93 1.76
C TYR A 105 -16.52 -12.42 1.62
N ASP A 106 -15.85 -13.01 2.62
CA ASP A 106 -15.78 -14.44 2.82
C ASP A 106 -15.82 -14.70 4.34
N GLN A 107 -16.53 -15.74 4.79
CA GLN A 107 -16.63 -16.09 6.20
C GLN A 107 -15.25 -16.31 6.83
N SER A 108 -14.28 -16.81 6.06
CA SER A 108 -12.92 -16.99 6.55
C SER A 108 -12.11 -15.68 6.58
N ARG A 109 -12.36 -14.76 5.65
CA ARG A 109 -11.53 -13.55 5.40
C ARG A 109 -12.14 -12.25 5.90
N GLY A 110 -13.36 -12.30 6.41
CA GLY A 110 -14.14 -11.12 6.76
C GLY A 110 -14.50 -10.28 5.53
N LEU A 111 -14.88 -9.04 5.79
CA LEU A 111 -15.24 -8.06 4.76
C LEU A 111 -13.99 -7.27 4.34
N ASN A 112 -13.77 -7.15 3.04
CA ASN A 112 -12.60 -6.48 2.49
C ASN A 112 -13.06 -5.38 1.52
N LEU A 113 -12.64 -4.14 1.78
CA LEU A 113 -12.78 -3.01 0.86
C LEU A 113 -11.43 -2.72 0.22
N VAL A 114 -11.42 -2.64 -1.10
CA VAL A 114 -10.21 -2.51 -1.91
C VAL A 114 -10.34 -1.34 -2.86
N VAL A 115 -9.29 -0.52 -2.97
CA VAL A 115 -9.16 0.50 -4.00
C VAL A 115 -7.81 0.34 -4.69
N GLY A 116 -7.83 -0.13 -5.92
CA GLY A 116 -6.65 -0.28 -6.77
C GLY A 116 -6.24 1.04 -7.41
N PHE A 117 -4.95 1.23 -7.65
CA PHE A 117 -4.45 2.37 -8.42
C PHE A 117 -3.14 2.05 -9.15
N LYS A 118 -2.85 2.83 -10.18
CA LYS A 118 -1.65 2.68 -11.00
C LYS A 118 -0.74 3.89 -10.92
N LEU A 119 0.57 3.66 -11.06
CA LEU A 119 1.59 4.69 -11.18
C LEU A 119 2.41 4.45 -12.44
N GLN A 120 2.66 5.47 -13.24
CA GLN A 120 3.50 5.38 -14.43
C GLN A 120 4.97 5.15 -14.04
N ASP A 121 5.63 4.14 -14.62
CA ASP A 121 7.06 3.87 -14.44
C ASP A 121 7.64 3.15 -15.66
N ASN A 122 8.48 3.83 -16.44
CA ASN A 122 9.10 3.31 -17.66
C ASN A 122 10.01 2.08 -17.40
N ASP A 123 10.41 1.87 -16.15
CA ASP A 123 11.23 0.73 -15.74
C ASP A 123 10.39 -0.47 -15.25
N ALA A 124 9.07 -0.34 -15.18
CA ALA A 124 8.13 -1.39 -14.80
C ALA A 124 7.55 -2.12 -16.03
N ARG A 125 6.95 -3.29 -15.83
CA ARG A 125 6.26 -4.01 -16.90
C ARG A 125 4.99 -3.27 -17.34
N GLY A 126 4.87 -3.00 -18.64
CA GLY A 126 3.73 -2.25 -19.19
C GLY A 126 3.75 -0.76 -18.83
N ASP A 127 4.93 -0.24 -18.48
CA ASP A 127 5.19 1.15 -18.10
C ASP A 127 4.32 1.67 -16.93
N GLU A 128 3.80 0.74 -16.13
CA GLU A 128 2.91 0.99 -15.00
C GLU A 128 3.25 0.06 -13.83
N ARG A 129 3.18 0.58 -12.61
CA ARG A 129 3.15 -0.20 -11.38
C ARG A 129 1.76 -0.18 -10.77
N ARG A 130 1.31 -1.33 -10.30
CA ARG A 130 -0.01 -1.51 -9.70
C ARG A 130 0.09 -1.58 -8.18
N TYR A 131 -0.74 -0.79 -7.52
CA TYR A 131 -0.86 -0.71 -6.08
C TYR A 131 -2.32 -0.84 -5.67
N GLY A 132 -2.58 -1.10 -4.39
CA GLY A 132 -3.93 -1.12 -3.86
C GLY A 132 -3.96 -0.84 -2.37
N LEU A 133 -4.94 -0.04 -1.94
CA LEU A 133 -5.29 0.12 -0.54
C LEU A 133 -6.38 -0.89 -0.18
N LEU A 134 -6.24 -1.51 0.98
CA LEU A 134 -7.12 -2.53 1.49
C LEU A 134 -7.52 -2.17 2.93
N LEU A 135 -8.82 -2.09 3.20
CA LEU A 135 -9.38 -2.17 4.54
C LEU A 135 -9.97 -3.56 4.72
N THR A 136 -9.47 -4.32 5.69
CA THR A 136 -10.04 -5.61 6.10
C THR A 136 -10.75 -5.42 7.42
N ILE A 137 -12.02 -5.83 7.50
CA ILE A 137 -12.81 -5.92 8.72
C ILE A 137 -12.95 -7.41 9.07
N ASP A 138 -12.29 -7.83 10.14
CA ASP A 138 -12.27 -9.21 10.59
C ASP A 138 -13.51 -9.53 11.45
N SER A 139 -14.64 -9.74 10.77
CA SER A 139 -15.87 -10.23 11.39
C SER A 139 -16.43 -11.41 10.58
N PRO A 140 -16.80 -12.52 11.25
CA PRO A 140 -17.50 -13.63 10.62
C PRO A 140 -18.99 -13.33 10.36
N ASP A 141 -19.50 -12.20 10.84
CA ASP A 141 -20.86 -11.74 10.57
C ASP A 141 -20.84 -10.62 9.52
N LEU A 142 -21.36 -10.95 8.34
CA LEU A 142 -21.49 -10.01 7.23
C LEU A 142 -22.33 -8.79 7.59
N ALA A 143 -23.39 -8.96 8.39
CA ALA A 143 -24.32 -7.88 8.69
C ALA A 143 -23.66 -6.79 9.54
N SER A 144 -22.95 -7.18 10.62
CA SER A 144 -22.17 -6.24 11.44
C SER A 144 -21.05 -5.56 10.63
N ALA A 145 -20.30 -6.33 9.84
CA ALA A 145 -19.22 -5.78 9.03
C ALA A 145 -19.72 -4.76 7.99
N MET A 146 -20.81 -5.10 7.29
CA MET A 146 -21.43 -4.19 6.32
C MET A 146 -22.05 -2.97 6.99
N LYS A 147 -22.64 -3.13 8.18
CA LYS A 147 -23.16 -2.00 8.95
C LYS A 147 -22.04 -1.01 9.30
N LEU A 148 -20.91 -1.50 9.81
CA LEU A 148 -19.74 -0.67 10.11
C LEU A 148 -19.20 0.01 8.85
N LEU A 149 -18.99 -0.76 7.76
CA LEU A 149 -18.51 -0.20 6.50
C LEU A 149 -19.47 0.85 5.92
N SER A 150 -20.78 0.59 5.94
CA SER A 150 -21.79 1.51 5.39
C SER A 150 -21.84 2.83 6.15
N ARG A 151 -21.69 2.81 7.48
CA ARG A 151 -21.63 4.01 8.32
C ARG A 151 -20.44 4.89 7.98
N HIS A 152 -19.28 4.29 7.69
CA HIS A 152 -18.04 5.00 7.41
C HIS A 152 -17.67 5.06 5.92
N TRP A 153 -18.59 4.69 5.03
CA TRP A 153 -18.31 4.53 3.60
C TRP A 153 -17.68 5.78 2.98
N GLU A 154 -18.34 6.93 3.16
CA GLU A 154 -17.86 8.22 2.63
C GLU A 154 -16.49 8.59 3.20
N PHE A 155 -16.29 8.36 4.51
CA PHE A 155 -15.02 8.66 5.16
C PHE A 155 -13.87 7.78 4.62
N VAL A 156 -14.07 6.47 4.54
CA VAL A 156 -13.03 5.54 4.09
C VAL A 156 -12.74 5.75 2.60
N ASN A 157 -13.77 5.88 1.78
CA ASN A 157 -13.62 6.10 0.34
C ASN A 157 -12.94 7.44 0.05
N TYR A 158 -13.33 8.52 0.74
CA TYR A 158 -12.66 9.81 0.61
C TYR A 158 -11.20 9.74 1.06
N SER A 159 -10.92 9.09 2.19
CA SER A 159 -9.57 8.99 2.74
C SER A 159 -8.65 8.17 1.82
N PHE A 160 -9.10 7.03 1.31
CA PHE A 160 -8.35 6.24 0.33
C PHE A 160 -8.09 7.03 -0.95
N ASN A 161 -9.10 7.70 -1.50
CA ASN A 161 -8.93 8.54 -2.67
C ASN A 161 -7.95 9.69 -2.43
N LYS A 162 -7.96 10.32 -1.26
CA LYS A 162 -7.01 11.38 -0.90
C LYS A 162 -5.57 10.86 -0.82
N VAL A 163 -5.36 9.70 -0.20
CA VAL A 163 -4.03 9.07 -0.15
C VAL A 163 -3.54 8.73 -1.57
N ILE A 164 -4.41 8.14 -2.40
CA ILE A 164 -4.08 7.77 -3.78
C ILE A 164 -3.77 9.01 -4.62
N GLN A 165 -4.59 10.06 -4.53
CA GLN A 165 -4.36 11.33 -5.22
C GLN A 165 -3.04 11.95 -4.83
N TYR A 166 -2.68 11.93 -3.54
CA TYR A 166 -1.39 12.42 -3.07
C TYR A 166 -0.23 11.66 -3.72
N ILE A 167 -0.27 10.32 -3.70
CA ILE A 167 0.79 9.48 -4.29
C ILE A 167 0.90 9.70 -5.80
N LYS A 168 -0.24 9.74 -6.52
CA LYS A 168 -0.28 10.01 -7.97
C LYS A 168 0.32 11.39 -8.28
N GLN A 169 -0.06 12.43 -7.52
CA GLN A 169 0.46 13.78 -7.70
C GLN A 169 1.97 13.86 -7.47
N GLN A 170 2.51 13.27 -6.40
CA GLN A 170 3.96 13.26 -6.15
C GLN A 170 4.71 12.57 -7.29
N ARG A 171 4.15 11.48 -7.84
CA ARG A 171 4.74 10.79 -8.98
C ARG A 171 4.73 11.65 -10.25
N GLU A 172 3.61 12.31 -10.54
CA GLU A 172 3.50 13.20 -11.71
C GLU A 172 4.48 14.37 -11.62
N ASP A 173 4.63 14.96 -10.43
CA ASP A 173 5.58 16.05 -10.20
C ASP A 173 7.03 15.59 -10.39
N GLU A 174 7.39 14.40 -9.91
CA GLU A 174 8.72 13.81 -10.13
C GLU A 174 8.98 13.48 -11.60
N LEU A 175 7.99 12.96 -12.33
CA LEU A 175 8.10 12.72 -13.78
C LEU A 175 8.32 14.02 -14.54
N ARG A 176 7.58 15.08 -14.18
CA ARG A 176 7.75 16.42 -14.78
C ARG A 176 9.15 16.98 -14.52
N ARG A 177 9.68 16.83 -13.30
CA ARG A 177 11.04 17.26 -12.95
C ARG A 177 12.10 16.55 -13.79
N ARG A 178 11.97 15.23 -13.97
CA ARG A 178 12.92 14.45 -14.79
C ARG A 178 12.89 14.85 -16.27
N GLN A 179 11.70 15.03 -16.84
CA GLN A 179 11.56 15.48 -18.24
C GLN A 179 12.23 16.83 -18.47
N VAL A 180 12.09 17.78 -17.53
CA VAL A 180 12.77 19.08 -17.62
C VAL A 180 14.30 18.88 -17.57
N SER A 181 14.81 18.06 -16.65
CA SER A 181 16.26 17.81 -16.55
C SER A 181 16.86 17.13 -17.79
N GLU A 182 16.14 16.19 -18.39
CA GLU A 182 16.57 15.49 -19.61
C GLU A 182 16.52 16.41 -20.84
N SER A 183 15.60 17.37 -20.88
CA SER A 183 15.54 18.35 -21.98
C SER A 183 16.73 19.32 -22.03
N TYR A 184 17.49 19.47 -20.95
CA TYR A 184 18.69 20.32 -20.90
C TYR A 184 20.00 19.58 -21.22
N GLY A 185 19.98 18.23 -21.23
CA GLY A 185 21.13 17.40 -21.56
C GLY A 185 20.93 16.72 -22.92
N GLU A 186 21.75 17.11 -23.90
CA GLU A 186 21.97 16.46 -25.22
C GLU A 186 20.75 15.90 -25.97
N PHE A 187 20.55 16.42 -27.19
CA PHE A 187 19.54 16.01 -28.16
C PHE A 187 19.76 14.55 -28.62
N THR A 188 19.42 13.54 -27.81
CA THR A 188 19.34 12.16 -28.27
C THR A 188 18.07 11.99 -29.11
N PRO A 189 18.18 11.56 -30.39
CA PRO A 189 17.01 11.45 -31.26
C PRO A 189 16.04 10.40 -30.70
N MET A 190 14.77 10.79 -30.64
CA MET A 190 13.58 9.99 -30.31
C MET A 190 13.33 8.88 -31.36
N ALA A 191 14.31 8.01 -31.59
CA ALA A 191 14.21 6.89 -32.49
C ALA A 191 14.70 5.62 -31.78
N GLY A 192 13.77 4.88 -31.15
CA GLY A 192 13.98 3.44 -30.94
C GLY A 192 13.70 2.84 -29.56
N SER A 193 13.09 3.54 -28.59
CA SER A 193 12.73 2.89 -27.31
C SER A 193 11.60 1.86 -27.46
N TYR A 194 10.65 2.09 -28.36
CA TYR A 194 9.50 1.19 -28.57
C TYR A 194 9.89 -0.24 -29.02
N LEU A 195 11.06 -0.42 -29.65
CA LEU A 195 11.54 -1.72 -30.14
C LEU A 195 12.73 -2.27 -29.33
N ARG A 196 13.38 -1.44 -28.50
CA ARG A 196 14.33 -1.91 -27.49
C ARG A 196 13.56 -2.16 -26.21
N GLY A 197 12.84 -3.28 -26.17
CA GLY A 197 12.22 -3.75 -24.94
C GLY A 197 13.21 -3.66 -23.79
N ASN A 198 12.88 -2.87 -22.77
CA ASN A 198 13.74 -2.68 -21.59
C ASN A 198 13.93 -4.05 -20.93
N LYS A 199 15.07 -4.70 -21.22
CA LYS A 199 15.37 -6.07 -20.77
C LYS A 199 15.64 -6.14 -19.26
N LEU A 200 15.96 -5.01 -18.63
CA LEU A 200 16.30 -4.93 -17.21
C LEU A 200 15.23 -4.12 -16.50
N LYS A 201 14.22 -4.83 -15.97
CA LYS A 201 13.20 -4.23 -15.11
C LYS A 201 13.79 -3.98 -13.73
N ILE A 202 13.81 -2.72 -13.29
CA ILE A 202 14.46 -2.32 -12.05
C ILE A 202 13.40 -2.26 -10.94
N PRO A 203 13.55 -3.03 -9.84
CA PRO A 203 12.70 -2.84 -8.68
C PRO A 203 13.03 -1.48 -8.05
N ARG A 204 12.06 -0.57 -8.02
CA ARG A 204 12.16 0.71 -7.32
C ARG A 204 11.17 0.77 -6.17
N ASN A 205 11.63 1.30 -5.04
CA ASN A 205 10.79 1.61 -3.90
C ASN A 205 9.75 2.70 -4.23
N LEU A 206 8.58 2.64 -3.57
CA LEU A 206 7.54 3.65 -3.72
C LEU A 206 8.01 5.05 -3.28
N ALA A 207 8.74 5.16 -2.17
CA ALA A 207 9.29 6.42 -1.67
C ALA A 207 10.23 7.07 -2.70
N HIS A 208 11.06 6.26 -3.37
CA HIS A 208 11.94 6.73 -4.45
C HIS A 208 11.16 7.12 -5.72
N LEU A 209 10.05 6.44 -6.04
CA LEU A 209 9.21 6.80 -7.20
C LEU A 209 8.51 8.14 -7.03
N THR A 210 8.14 8.49 -5.80
CA THR A 210 7.48 9.75 -5.43
C THR A 210 8.44 10.82 -4.96
N ASN A 211 9.71 10.50 -4.76
CA ASN A 211 10.71 11.40 -4.16
C ASN A 211 10.24 11.96 -2.80
N ASP A 212 9.68 11.09 -1.95
CA ASP A 212 9.18 11.41 -0.61
C ASP A 212 9.68 10.37 0.40
N ASP A 213 10.79 10.70 1.08
CA ASP A 213 11.42 9.84 2.09
C ASP A 213 10.52 9.61 3.32
N LEU A 214 9.53 10.48 3.54
CA LEU A 214 8.60 10.38 4.66
C LEU A 214 7.29 9.68 4.28
N LEU A 215 7.18 9.15 3.05
CA LEU A 215 5.93 8.60 2.54
C LEU A 215 5.34 7.51 3.45
N PHE A 216 6.16 6.54 3.89
CA PHE A 216 5.70 5.46 4.75
C PHE A 216 5.29 5.94 6.14
N VAL A 217 5.97 6.98 6.66
CA VAL A 217 5.59 7.63 7.93
C VAL A 217 4.25 8.34 7.78
N ARG A 218 4.01 9.03 6.65
CA ARG A 218 2.71 9.64 6.35
C ARG A 218 1.61 8.59 6.25
N LEU A 219 1.86 7.50 5.52
CA LEU A 219 0.93 6.38 5.40
C LEU A 219 0.60 5.77 6.77
N HIS A 220 1.59 5.55 7.63
CA HIS A 220 1.37 5.08 9.00
C HIS A 220 0.43 6.02 9.77
N LYS A 221 0.66 7.35 9.71
CA LYS A 221 -0.18 8.34 10.39
C LYS A 221 -1.60 8.39 9.82
N TRP A 222 -1.76 8.33 8.50
CA TRP A 222 -3.08 8.31 7.86
C TRP A 222 -3.85 7.04 8.22
N ASN A 223 -3.21 5.87 8.13
CA ASN A 223 -3.83 4.60 8.51
C ASN A 223 -4.21 4.57 9.99
N THR A 224 -3.35 5.10 10.86
CA THR A 224 -3.62 5.23 12.30
C THR A 224 -4.87 6.08 12.55
N TYR A 225 -4.94 7.26 11.93
CA TYR A 225 -6.10 8.14 12.06
C TYR A 225 -7.38 7.49 11.55
N MET A 226 -7.32 6.83 10.39
CA MET A 226 -8.47 6.13 9.83
C MET A 226 -8.95 5.00 10.75
N LEU A 227 -8.04 4.18 11.26
CA LEU A 227 -8.38 3.09 12.17
C LEU A 227 -8.91 3.60 13.52
N ASP A 228 -8.39 4.70 14.06
CA ASP A 228 -8.94 5.35 15.26
C ASP A 228 -10.40 5.79 15.03
N VAL A 229 -10.68 6.49 13.94
CA VAL A 229 -12.05 6.93 13.62
C VAL A 229 -13.01 5.74 13.48
N LEU A 230 -12.57 4.67 12.81
CA LEU A 230 -13.38 3.45 12.66
C LEU A 230 -13.61 2.72 13.99
N ASN A 231 -12.63 2.77 14.89
CA ASN A 231 -12.69 2.07 16.18
C ASN A 231 -13.44 2.86 17.27
N THR A 232 -13.51 4.19 17.18
CA THR A 232 -14.14 5.05 18.20
C THR A 232 -15.68 5.09 18.09
N ASP A 233 -16.22 4.65 16.96
CA ASP A 233 -17.64 4.76 16.60
C ASP A 233 -18.44 3.44 16.77
N GLU A 234 -17.77 2.36 17.24
CA GLU A 234 -18.41 1.16 17.81
C GLU A 234 -18.97 1.44 19.21
#